data_AF-A0A075GDH0-F1
#
_entry.id   AF-A0A075GDH0-F1
#
_cell.length_a   1.000
_cell.length_b   1.000
_cell.length_c   1.000
_cell.angle_alpha   90.00
_cell.angle_beta   90.00
_cell.angle_gamma   90.00
#
_symmetry.space_group_name_H-M   'P 1'
#
loop_
_entity.id
_entity.type
_entity.pdbx_description
1 polymer ?
#
loop_
_entity_poly.entity_id
_entity_poly.type
_entity_poly.pdbx_seq_one_letter_code
_entity_poly.pdbx_strand_id
1 'polypeptide(L)'
;MAIQILHYEFLGPIKLSEWGPPMEAVVYIIFSRNKDVFNMLHVAETGKTEAGDFFTKNDQFKCWLSHAGSEENLYLSIYPMWESSESQRRQLENKIISRYKPICNKFDESDQDVFSTTVKTTRPEPEPEPEPEPED
;
A
#
# COMPACT_ATOMS: atom_id res chain seq x y z
N MET A 1 17.22 14.39 -0.25
CA MET A 1 15.86 14.75 0.22
C MET A 1 15.18 13.48 0.66
N ALA A 2 14.33 13.55 1.67
CA ALA A 2 13.54 12.42 2.14
C ALA A 2 12.08 12.82 2.26
N ILE A 3 11.18 11.85 2.17
CA ILE A 3 9.75 12.04 2.32
C ILE A 3 9.20 11.11 3.41
N GLN A 4 8.23 11.61 4.16
CA GLN A 4 7.58 10.85 5.22
C GLN A 4 6.37 10.10 4.66
N ILE A 5 6.38 8.77 4.76
CA ILE A 5 5.24 7.91 4.40
C ILE A 5 4.89 7.07 5.62
N LEU A 6 3.67 7.23 6.15
CA LEU A 6 3.32 6.76 7.49
C LEU A 6 4.33 7.27 8.55
N HIS A 7 5.07 6.37 9.19
CA HIS A 7 6.09 6.67 10.19
C HIS A 7 7.50 6.37 9.66
N TYR A 8 7.63 6.11 8.34
CA TYR A 8 8.89 5.77 7.68
C TYR A 8 9.41 6.94 6.84
N GLU A 9 10.72 7.13 6.89
CA GLU A 9 11.43 8.14 6.11
C GLU A 9 11.99 7.49 4.83
N PHE A 10 11.36 7.75 3.70
CA PHE A 10 11.77 7.26 2.38
C PHE A 10 12.80 8.21 1.78
N LEU A 11 13.83 7.65 1.14
CA LEU A 11 14.80 8.39 0.32
C LEU A 11 14.14 8.83 -0.98
N GLY A 12 14.36 10.08 -1.40
CA GLY A 12 13.79 10.65 -2.62
C GLY A 12 12.79 11.79 -2.37
N PRO A 13 11.96 12.15 -3.36
CA PRO A 13 11.78 11.51 -4.66
C PRO A 13 12.88 11.94 -5.65
N ILE A 14 13.42 11.01 -6.43
CA ILE A 14 14.29 11.28 -7.59
C ILE A 14 13.53 10.97 -8.89
N LYS A 15 13.96 11.49 -10.05
CA LYS A 15 13.33 11.05 -11.31
C LYS A 15 13.59 9.57 -11.54
N LEU A 16 12.61 8.86 -12.10
CA LEU A 16 12.77 7.44 -12.41
C LEU A 16 13.92 7.19 -13.41
N SER A 17 14.11 8.11 -14.36
CA SER A 17 15.21 8.06 -15.34
C SER A 17 16.60 8.34 -14.75
N GLU A 18 16.68 8.91 -13.55
CA GLU A 18 17.94 9.12 -12.82
C GLU A 18 18.32 7.92 -11.96
N TRP A 19 17.40 6.98 -11.78
CA TRP A 19 17.70 5.73 -11.07
C TRP A 19 18.54 4.79 -11.94
N GLY A 20 19.44 4.06 -11.30
CA GLY A 20 20.16 2.94 -11.90
C GLY A 20 20.42 1.83 -10.87
N PRO A 21 20.69 0.59 -11.32
CA PRO A 21 21.00 -0.52 -10.44
C PRO A 21 22.35 -0.31 -9.70
N PRO A 22 22.59 -1.02 -8.58
CA PRO A 22 21.71 -2.01 -7.96
C PRO A 22 20.65 -1.37 -7.05
N MET A 23 19.57 -2.11 -6.82
CA MET A 23 18.64 -1.86 -5.72
C MET A 23 18.73 -3.04 -4.76
N GLU A 24 18.93 -2.75 -3.47
CA GLU A 24 18.97 -3.77 -2.42
C GLU A 24 17.54 -4.20 -2.02
N ALA A 25 17.39 -4.89 -0.89
CA ALA A 25 16.07 -5.18 -0.33
C ALA A 25 15.37 -3.88 0.12
N VAL A 26 14.29 -3.50 -0.57
CA VAL A 26 13.59 -2.23 -0.34
C VAL A 26 12.09 -2.31 -0.53
N VAL A 27 11.37 -1.32 0.00
CA VAL A 27 10.03 -0.95 -0.47
C VAL A 27 10.16 0.32 -1.30
N TYR A 28 9.57 0.36 -2.49
CA TYR A 28 9.62 1.51 -3.37
C TYR A 28 8.22 2.05 -3.68
N ILE A 29 8.18 3.34 -4.02
CA ILE A 29 6.98 4.07 -4.38
C ILE A 29 7.23 4.81 -5.69
N ILE A 30 6.33 4.64 -6.64
CA ILE A 30 6.28 5.40 -7.88
C ILE A 30 5.27 6.52 -7.71
N PHE A 31 5.72 7.75 -7.99
CA PHE A 31 4.90 8.94 -8.01
C PHE A 31 4.80 9.49 -9.43
N SER A 32 3.68 10.14 -9.74
CA SER A 32 3.65 11.14 -10.80
C SER A 32 3.82 12.54 -10.21
N ARG A 33 4.61 13.38 -10.86
CA ARG A 33 4.68 14.81 -10.53
C ARG A 33 3.83 15.61 -11.50
N ASN A 34 2.86 16.35 -10.95
CA ASN A 34 2.12 17.36 -11.69
C ASN A 34 2.39 18.72 -11.05
N LYS A 35 3.12 19.58 -11.76
CA LYS A 35 3.68 20.84 -11.22
C LYS A 35 4.50 20.55 -9.95
N ASP A 36 3.97 20.87 -8.78
CA ASP A 36 4.64 20.70 -7.49
C ASP A 36 3.95 19.69 -6.57
N VAL A 37 3.02 18.89 -7.11
CA VAL A 37 2.31 17.85 -6.37
C VAL A 37 2.77 16.48 -6.84
N PHE A 38 3.19 15.64 -5.87
CA PHE A 38 3.49 14.23 -6.08
C PHE A 38 2.27 13.37 -5.76
N ASN A 39 1.79 12.60 -6.74
CA ASN A 39 0.67 11.68 -6.57
C ASN A 39 1.19 10.25 -6.56
N MET A 40 0.82 9.48 -5.53
CA MET A 40 1.25 8.09 -5.38
C MET A 40 0.55 7.21 -6.42
N LEU A 41 1.31 6.61 -7.33
CA LEU A 41 0.79 5.75 -8.38
C LEU A 41 0.83 4.28 -7.97
N HIS A 42 1.97 3.84 -7.42
CA HIS A 42 2.21 2.44 -7.15
C HIS A 42 3.20 2.26 -5.99
N VAL A 43 3.00 1.20 -5.23
CA VAL A 43 3.88 0.78 -4.13
C VAL A 43 4.16 -0.71 -4.30
N ALA A 44 5.41 -1.11 -4.18
CA ALA A 44 5.80 -2.51 -4.21
C ALA A 44 7.09 -2.74 -3.42
N GLU A 45 7.34 -3.98 -3.04
CA GLU A 45 8.63 -4.41 -2.52
C GLU A 45 9.48 -5.08 -3.59
N THR A 46 10.79 -5.14 -3.33
CA THR A 46 11.70 -5.99 -4.08
C THR A 46 12.86 -6.44 -3.18
N GLY A 47 13.38 -7.63 -3.44
CA GLY A 47 14.70 -8.03 -2.99
C GLY A 47 15.80 -7.33 -3.81
N LYS A 48 17.02 -7.84 -3.69
CA LYS A 48 18.15 -7.34 -4.47
C LYS A 48 17.90 -7.53 -5.96
N THR A 49 18.11 -6.47 -6.74
CA THR A 49 18.07 -6.50 -8.20
C THR A 49 19.19 -5.66 -8.81
N GLU A 50 19.74 -6.16 -9.91
CA GLU A 50 20.78 -5.47 -10.71
C GLU A 50 20.26 -5.17 -12.13
N ALA A 51 18.97 -5.44 -12.39
CA ALA A 51 18.37 -5.24 -13.71
C ALA A 51 18.11 -3.75 -13.97
N GLY A 52 18.77 -3.18 -14.98
CA GLY A 52 18.58 -1.77 -15.36
C GLY A 52 17.20 -1.47 -15.95
N ASP A 53 16.51 -2.47 -16.46
CA ASP A 53 15.16 -2.38 -17.02
C ASP A 53 14.07 -2.85 -16.03
N PHE A 54 14.39 -2.97 -14.75
CA PHE A 54 13.50 -3.45 -13.69
C PHE A 54 12.13 -2.73 -13.71
N PHE A 55 12.14 -1.40 -13.80
CA PHE A 55 10.91 -0.61 -13.79
C PHE A 55 10.14 -0.65 -15.11
N THR A 56 10.84 -0.63 -16.24
CA THR A 56 10.21 -0.58 -17.57
C THR A 56 9.59 -1.94 -17.96
N LYS A 57 10.10 -3.05 -17.39
CA LYS A 57 9.52 -4.39 -17.51
C LYS A 57 8.39 -4.69 -16.54
N ASN A 58 8.08 -3.79 -15.59
CA ASN A 58 6.99 -4.00 -14.64
C ASN A 58 5.63 -3.98 -15.35
N ASP A 59 4.74 -4.93 -15.03
CA ASP A 59 3.40 -5.02 -15.60
C ASP A 59 2.56 -3.75 -15.37
N GLN A 60 2.81 -3.02 -14.28
CA GLN A 60 2.13 -1.78 -13.93
C GLN A 60 2.73 -0.55 -14.61
N PHE A 61 3.85 -0.68 -15.33
CA PHE A 61 4.53 0.45 -15.98
C PHE A 61 3.61 1.21 -16.94
N LYS A 62 2.76 0.48 -17.69
CA LYS A 62 1.75 1.09 -18.57
C LYS A 62 0.73 1.96 -17.81
N CYS A 63 0.32 1.53 -16.62
CA CYS A 63 -0.57 2.31 -15.76
C CYS A 63 0.13 3.58 -15.24
N TRP A 64 1.41 3.48 -14.89
CA TRP A 64 2.16 4.64 -14.41
C TRP A 64 2.26 5.70 -15.51
N LEU A 65 2.58 5.29 -16.74
CA LEU A 65 2.65 6.20 -17.89
C LEU A 65 1.30 6.83 -18.23
N SER A 66 0.19 6.10 -18.16
CA SER A 66 -1.14 6.67 -18.47
C SER A 66 -1.54 7.77 -17.48
N HIS A 67 -1.11 7.67 -16.21
CA HIS A 67 -1.42 8.65 -15.18
C HIS A 67 -0.37 9.77 -15.03
N ALA A 68 0.90 9.51 -15.37
CA ALA A 68 1.96 10.51 -15.37
C ALA A 68 2.05 11.29 -16.69
N GLY A 69 1.47 10.76 -17.77
CA GLY A 69 1.54 11.31 -19.13
C GLY A 69 2.85 10.98 -19.87
N SER A 70 3.97 10.90 -19.14
CA SER A 70 5.27 10.50 -19.68
C SER A 70 6.20 9.97 -18.58
N GLU A 71 7.28 9.29 -18.97
CA GLU A 71 8.29 8.78 -18.05
C GLU A 71 9.05 9.91 -17.31
N GLU A 72 9.20 11.08 -17.95
CA GLU A 72 9.84 12.26 -17.34
C GLU A 72 9.10 12.81 -16.10
N ASN A 73 7.83 12.44 -15.97
CA ASN A 73 7.00 12.81 -14.82
C ASN A 73 6.95 11.71 -13.76
N LEU A 74 7.65 10.59 -13.94
CA LEU A 74 7.74 9.53 -12.95
C LEU A 74 8.89 9.78 -11.98
N TYR A 75 8.58 9.62 -10.70
CA TYR A 75 9.52 9.80 -9.61
C TYR A 75 9.52 8.59 -8.70
N LEU A 76 10.69 8.27 -8.18
CA LEU A 76 10.95 7.10 -7.36
C LEU A 76 11.31 7.54 -5.95
N SER A 77 10.69 6.93 -4.95
CA SER A 77 11.17 6.96 -3.56
C SER A 77 11.37 5.56 -3.04
N ILE A 78 12.38 5.38 -2.19
CA ILE A 78 12.82 4.07 -1.73
C ILE A 78 12.99 4.09 -0.22
N TYR A 79 12.50 3.06 0.46
CA TYR A 79 12.81 2.77 1.85
C TYR A 79 13.69 1.52 1.92
N PRO A 80 14.99 1.67 2.21
CA PRO A 80 15.90 0.55 2.40
C PRO A 80 15.46 -0.30 3.59
N MET A 81 15.35 -1.61 3.36
CA MET A 81 15.06 -2.61 4.39
C MET A 81 16.12 -3.71 4.31
N TRP A 82 17.37 -3.35 4.60
CA TRP A 82 18.47 -4.31 4.61
C TRP A 82 18.17 -5.47 5.56
N GLU A 83 18.57 -6.68 5.16
CA GLU A 83 18.38 -7.92 5.92
C GLU A 83 16.90 -8.31 6.20
N SER A 84 15.94 -7.58 5.62
CA SER A 84 14.52 -7.94 5.75
C SER A 84 14.18 -9.19 4.94
N SER A 85 13.23 -9.96 5.45
CA SER A 85 12.54 -10.99 4.65
C SER A 85 11.53 -10.34 3.70
N GLU A 86 11.20 -11.06 2.63
CA GLU A 86 10.12 -10.66 1.70
C GLU A 86 8.81 -10.39 2.45
N SER A 87 8.46 -11.25 3.41
CA SER A 87 7.26 -11.08 4.23
C SER A 87 7.24 -9.75 5.00
N GLN A 88 8.38 -9.34 5.58
CA GLN A 88 8.48 -8.06 6.30
C GLN A 88 8.30 -6.86 5.37
N ARG A 89 8.88 -6.90 4.16
CA ARG A 89 8.68 -5.83 3.17
C ARG A 89 7.26 -5.79 2.64
N ARG A 90 6.67 -6.97 2.36
CA ARG A 90 5.27 -7.11 1.95
C ARG A 90 4.30 -6.58 2.99
N GLN A 91 4.58 -6.76 4.28
CA GLN A 91 3.79 -6.15 5.36
C GLN A 91 3.81 -4.61 5.31
N LEU A 92 4.97 -4.00 5.04
CA LEU A 92 5.06 -2.55 4.88
C LEU A 92 4.36 -2.08 3.61
N GLU A 93 4.61 -2.74 2.47
CA GLU A 93 3.92 -2.49 1.21
C GLU A 93 2.40 -2.49 1.41
N ASN A 94 1.84 -3.55 1.99
CA ASN A 94 0.41 -3.68 2.22
C ASN A 94 -0.13 -2.58 3.13
N LYS A 95 0.59 -2.20 4.19
CA LYS A 95 0.18 -1.07 5.07
C LYS A 95 0.07 0.24 4.31
N ILE A 96 1.02 0.53 3.41
CA ILE A 96 1.01 1.75 2.59
C ILE A 96 -0.15 1.67 1.58
N ILE A 97 -0.30 0.53 0.89
CA ILE A 97 -1.39 0.31 -0.07
C ILE A 97 -2.76 0.49 0.59
N SER A 98 -3.00 -0.12 1.75
CA SER A 98 -4.28 0.00 2.46
C SER A 98 -4.59 1.44 2.91
N ARG A 99 -3.56 2.22 3.25
CA ARG A 99 -3.73 3.61 3.72
C ARG A 99 -3.96 4.60 2.57
N TYR A 100 -3.15 4.51 1.52
CA TYR A 100 -3.10 5.52 0.46
C TYR A 100 -3.87 5.13 -0.80
N LYS A 101 -4.20 3.83 -0.95
CA LYS A 101 -4.91 3.25 -2.11
C LYS A 101 -4.35 3.71 -3.46
N PRO A 102 -3.07 3.43 -3.79
CA PRO A 102 -2.46 3.89 -5.04
C PRO A 102 -3.19 3.31 -6.25
N ILE A 103 -3.44 4.15 -7.24
CA ILE A 103 -4.33 3.83 -8.38
C ILE A 103 -3.82 2.69 -9.28
N CYS A 104 -2.51 2.46 -9.32
CA CYS A 104 -1.87 1.39 -10.09
C CYS A 104 -1.44 0.19 -9.22
N ASN A 105 -1.90 0.10 -7.97
CA ASN A 105 -1.88 -1.16 -7.24
C ASN A 105 -3.19 -1.91 -7.54
N LYS A 106 -3.09 -3.18 -7.95
CA LYS A 106 -4.28 -4.01 -8.12
C LYS A 106 -4.89 -4.26 -6.75
N PHE A 107 -6.15 -3.87 -6.58
CA PHE A 107 -6.98 -4.29 -5.47
C PHE A 107 -7.88 -5.38 -6.03
N ASP A 108 -7.65 -6.63 -5.65
CA ASP A 108 -8.73 -7.60 -5.76
C ASP A 108 -9.81 -7.10 -4.79
N GLU A 109 -11.02 -6.82 -5.29
CA GLU A 109 -12.15 -6.31 -4.49
C GLU A 109 -12.66 -7.32 -3.44
N SER A 110 -11.89 -8.37 -3.11
CA SER A 110 -12.23 -9.39 -2.12
C SER A 110 -11.86 -9.04 -0.68
N ASP A 111 -11.04 -8.01 -0.45
CA ASP A 111 -10.53 -7.69 0.91
C ASP A 111 -11.18 -6.47 1.57
N GLN A 112 -12.28 -5.94 1.02
CA GLN A 112 -13.04 -4.86 1.68
C GLN A 112 -13.94 -5.32 2.84
N ASP A 113 -13.93 -6.60 3.22
CA ASP A 113 -14.84 -7.16 4.22
C ASP A 113 -14.11 -7.74 5.45
N VAL A 114 -13.18 -6.98 6.06
CA VAL A 114 -12.65 -7.34 7.42
C VAL A 114 -12.69 -6.16 8.41
N PHE A 115 -13.14 -4.97 8.00
CA PHE A 115 -13.27 -3.82 8.92
C PHE A 115 -14.69 -3.27 9.04
N SER A 116 -15.71 -4.02 8.65
CA SER A 116 -17.09 -3.73 9.05
C SER A 116 -17.37 -4.35 10.43
N THR A 117 -17.06 -3.56 11.46
CA THR A 117 -17.74 -3.48 12.76
C THR A 117 -18.85 -4.52 12.99
N THR A 118 -18.61 -5.48 13.88
CA THR A 118 -19.69 -6.00 14.72
C THR A 118 -19.19 -6.05 16.16
N VAL A 119 -19.30 -4.91 16.85
CA VAL A 119 -19.52 -4.94 18.30
C VAL A 119 -20.80 -5.77 18.48
N LYS A 120 -20.65 -7.03 18.87
CA LYS A 120 -21.77 -7.82 19.39
C LYS A 120 -22.23 -7.12 20.67
N THR A 121 -23.17 -6.20 20.54
CA THR A 121 -24.06 -5.85 21.64
C THR A 121 -24.95 -7.06 21.84
N THR A 122 -24.53 -7.97 22.71
CA THR A 122 -25.42 -8.99 23.28
C THR A 122 -26.54 -8.23 24.00
N ARG A 123 -27.72 -8.23 23.38
CA ARG A 123 -28.98 -7.88 24.03
C ARG A 123 -29.15 -8.83 25.23
N PRO A 124 -29.42 -8.35 26.45
CA PRO A 124 -29.74 -9.24 27.56
C PRO A 124 -31.00 -10.03 27.19
N GLU A 125 -30.95 -11.34 27.42
CA GLU A 125 -32.13 -12.21 27.33
C GLU A 125 -33.25 -11.65 28.21
N PRO A 126 -34.50 -11.53 27.73
CA PRO A 126 -35.60 -11.17 28.59
C PRO A 126 -35.85 -12.31 29.58
N GLU A 127 -35.99 -11.97 30.86
CA GLU A 127 -36.37 -12.91 31.92
C GLU A 127 -37.70 -13.60 31.56
N PRO A 128 -37.84 -14.91 31.82
CA PRO A 128 -39.08 -15.61 31.57
C PRO A 128 -40.20 -15.05 32.46
N GLU A 129 -41.38 -14.82 31.86
CA GLU A 129 -42.57 -14.37 32.57
C GLU A 129 -42.96 -15.39 33.66
N PRO A 130 -43.39 -14.94 34.85
CA PRO A 130 -43.84 -15.83 35.90
C PRO A 130 -45.12 -16.56 35.49
N GLU A 131 -45.16 -17.87 35.72
CA GLU A 131 -46.36 -18.69 35.53
C GLU A 131 -47.51 -18.17 36.40
N PRO A 132 -48.75 -18.10 35.90
CA PRO A 132 -49.90 -17.78 36.74
C PRO A 132 -50.22 -18.99 37.65
N GLU A 133 -50.11 -18.82 38.96
CA GLU A 133 -50.75 -19.71 39.94
C GLU A 133 -52.27 -19.39 40.09
N PRO A 134 -53.06 -20.15 40.88
CA PRO A 134 -54.10 -21.07 40.41
C PRO A 134 -55.50 -20.60 40.84
N GLU A 135 -56.59 -21.26 40.41
CA GLU A 135 -57.86 -21.22 41.16
C GLU A 135 -58.57 -22.59 41.11
N ASP A 136 -59.17 -22.96 42.25
CA ASP A 136 -59.71 -24.26 42.72
C ASP A 136 -60.46 -25.20 41.73
#